data_AF-A0A822F1V6-F1
#
_entry.id   AF-A0A822F1V6-F1
#
_cell.length_a   1.000
_cell.length_b   1.000
_cell.length_c   1.000
_cell.angle_alpha   90.00
_cell.angle_beta   90.00
_cell.angle_gamma   90.00
#
_symmetry.space_group_name_H-M   'P 1'
#
loop_
_entity.id
_entity.type
_entity.pdbx_description
1 polymer ?
#
loop_
_entity_poly.entity_id
_entity_poly.type
_entity_poly.pdbx_seq_one_letter_code
_entity_poly.pdbx_strand_id
1 'polypeptide(L)'
;MQRALSHLTILNDITYSYRLIICRTLSELHEYIDVSQLSKDLNGLINFRLFEWIEQRIIIEKLTQSIYELNEILFIFIKECYEIEFPNTVESIQQILNQHLIQKNEFNQELQRIKTWGHSLLCIIHQEYKQSSTSHNNIIDKNNDIQHLVLSPDQSTHARACITALIHIDRIESIHTQFWSLHKTRLNHCLILRHFEQRFKEIQIIFIQLYNEIIELPDININLFLFDSCQFDNKNNNHKEKIDQTLNQLDDLSQRIQTMISHANQLANDGLTLIMEQQTISYSNDSIEPKRQELEDMKKKLIEQIDEKRHNLKLLKL
;
A
#
# COMPACT_ATOMS: atom_id res chain seq x y z
N MET A 1 29.20 -36.01 0.99
CA MET A 1 30.52 -36.06 0.33
C MET A 1 30.52 -35.44 -1.08
N GLN A 2 29.53 -35.67 -1.94
CA GLN A 2 29.49 -35.09 -3.31
C GLN A 2 29.44 -33.55 -3.39
N ARG A 3 28.80 -32.87 -2.43
CA ARG A 3 28.76 -31.38 -2.37
C ARG A 3 30.10 -30.72 -2.00
N ALA A 4 31.01 -31.45 -1.35
CA ALA A 4 32.35 -30.94 -1.05
C ALA A 4 33.26 -31.00 -2.30
N LEU A 5 33.05 -31.98 -3.17
CA LEU A 5 33.77 -32.11 -4.44
C LEU A 5 33.35 -31.05 -5.47
N SER A 6 32.09 -30.63 -5.50
CA SER A 6 31.61 -29.63 -6.48
C SER A 6 32.13 -28.20 -6.22
N HIS A 7 32.54 -27.89 -4.99
CA HIS A 7 33.15 -26.59 -4.66
C HIS A 7 34.64 -26.50 -5.02
N LEU A 8 35.31 -27.64 -5.26
CA LEU A 8 36.71 -27.68 -5.68
C LEU A 8 36.88 -27.32 -7.16
N THR A 9 35.84 -27.47 -7.99
CA THR A 9 35.90 -27.26 -9.44
C THR A 9 35.98 -25.77 -9.84
N ILE A 10 35.76 -24.83 -8.91
CA ILE A 10 35.77 -23.37 -9.18
C ILE A 10 37.17 -22.76 -8.96
N LEU A 11 38.12 -23.51 -8.40
CA LEU A 11 39.49 -23.07 -8.08
C LEU A 11 40.53 -23.52 -9.13
N ASN A 12 40.24 -23.37 -10.42
CA ASN A 12 41.06 -23.95 -11.50
C ASN A 12 42.44 -23.31 -11.74
N ASP A 13 42.87 -22.31 -10.97
CA ASP A 13 44.23 -21.73 -11.06
C ASP A 13 45.15 -22.03 -9.86
N ILE A 14 44.75 -22.95 -8.97
CA ILE A 14 45.62 -23.41 -7.89
C ILE A 14 45.78 -24.93 -8.01
N THR A 15 46.93 -25.38 -8.50
CA THR A 15 47.32 -26.80 -8.55
C THR A 15 47.61 -27.32 -7.14
N TYR A 16 46.55 -27.59 -6.37
CA TYR A 16 46.68 -28.29 -5.10
C TYR A 16 47.11 -29.74 -5.38
N SER A 17 48.37 -30.07 -5.05
CA SER A 17 48.83 -31.45 -4.99
C SER A 17 48.37 -32.07 -3.67
N TYR A 18 47.39 -32.97 -3.73
CA TYR A 18 46.89 -33.66 -2.54
C TYR A 18 47.71 -34.93 -2.29
N ARG A 19 48.21 -35.09 -1.06
CA ARG A 19 48.89 -36.32 -0.63
C ARG A 19 47.85 -37.29 -0.06
N LEU A 20 47.71 -38.45 -0.70
CA LEU A 20 46.85 -39.52 -0.21
C LEU A 20 47.60 -40.36 0.83
N ILE A 21 47.06 -40.44 2.04
CA ILE A 21 47.63 -41.21 3.17
C ILE A 21 46.58 -42.23 3.59
N ILE A 22 46.93 -43.52 3.53
CA ILE A 22 46.06 -44.62 3.93
C ILE A 22 46.52 -45.08 5.32
N CYS A 23 45.71 -44.78 6.33
CA CYS A 23 45.95 -45.25 7.70
C CYS A 23 45.31 -46.63 7.87
N ARG A 24 46.06 -47.60 8.39
CA ARG A 24 45.60 -48.97 8.68
C ARG A 24 45.16 -49.15 10.13
N THR A 25 45.58 -48.24 11.01
CA THR A 25 45.23 -48.24 12.43
C THR A 25 44.79 -46.85 12.89
N LEU A 26 44.07 -46.80 14.01
CA LEU A 26 43.65 -45.53 14.62
C LEU A 26 44.85 -44.70 15.12
N SER A 27 45.92 -45.37 15.55
CA SER A 27 47.16 -44.71 15.98
C SER A 27 47.85 -43.98 14.83
N GLU A 28 47.90 -44.58 13.64
CA GLU A 28 48.42 -43.92 12.43
C GLU A 28 47.57 -42.69 12.05
N LEU A 29 46.25 -42.76 12.23
CA LEU A 29 45.36 -41.62 11.98
C LEU A 29 45.68 -40.43 12.91
N HIS A 30 45.95 -40.70 14.19
CA HIS A 30 46.26 -39.69 15.20
C HIS A 30 47.64 -39.02 15.01
N GLU A 31 48.55 -39.62 14.22
CA GLU A 31 49.82 -38.99 13.83
C GLU A 31 49.63 -37.86 12.80
N TYR A 32 48.56 -37.93 11.99
CA TYR A 32 48.28 -36.95 10.93
C TYR A 32 47.14 -35.99 11.27
N ILE A 33 46.20 -36.38 12.13
CA ILE A 33 45.04 -35.59 12.52
C ILE A 33 44.96 -35.53 14.04
N ASP A 34 44.85 -34.31 14.58
CA ASP A 34 44.65 -34.10 16.00
C ASP A 34 43.31 -34.73 16.46
N VAL A 35 43.39 -35.48 17.55
CA VAL A 35 42.26 -36.14 18.22
C VAL A 35 41.15 -35.15 18.58
N SER A 36 41.49 -33.87 18.80
CA SER A 36 40.52 -32.79 19.02
C SER A 36 39.58 -32.54 17.84
N GLN A 37 39.95 -32.97 16.63
CA GLN A 37 39.20 -32.77 15.38
C GLN A 37 38.40 -34.02 14.96
N LEU A 38 38.50 -35.10 15.71
CA LEU A 38 37.86 -36.37 15.39
C LEU A 38 36.56 -36.55 16.19
N SER A 39 35.59 -37.29 15.63
CA SER A 39 34.40 -37.72 16.36
C SER A 39 34.73 -38.84 17.36
N LYS A 40 33.87 -39.03 18.36
CA LYS A 40 34.02 -40.12 19.35
C LYS A 40 34.16 -41.51 18.73
N ASP A 41 33.54 -41.76 17.58
CA ASP A 41 33.64 -43.04 16.85
C ASP A 41 35.07 -43.34 16.35
N LEU A 42 35.93 -42.31 16.29
CA LEU A 42 37.35 -42.38 15.92
C LEU A 42 38.29 -42.10 17.12
N ASN A 43 37.80 -42.32 18.35
CA ASN A 43 38.42 -41.93 19.63
C ASN A 43 38.74 -40.43 19.74
N GLY A 44 37.98 -39.59 19.05
CA GLY A 44 38.13 -38.13 19.11
C GLY A 44 37.30 -37.45 20.20
N LEU A 45 37.45 -36.12 20.29
CA LEU A 45 36.75 -35.29 21.29
C LEU A 45 35.41 -34.72 20.80
N ILE A 46 35.11 -34.75 19.51
CA ILE A 46 33.88 -34.19 18.94
C ILE A 46 32.68 -35.11 19.20
N ASN A 47 31.68 -34.59 19.89
CA ASN A 47 30.42 -35.29 20.13
C ASN A 47 29.43 -35.10 18.97
N PHE A 48 29.72 -35.73 17.83
CA PHE A 48 28.90 -35.66 16.63
C PHE A 48 27.70 -36.62 16.71
N ARG A 49 26.48 -36.12 16.50
CA ARG A 49 25.25 -36.92 16.45
C ARG A 49 24.61 -36.80 15.07
N LEU A 50 24.87 -37.80 14.22
CA LEU A 50 24.46 -37.79 12.82
C LEU A 50 22.95 -37.59 12.63
N PHE A 51 22.12 -38.25 13.46
CA PHE A 51 20.67 -38.16 13.34
C PHE A 51 20.14 -36.75 13.61
N GLU A 52 20.56 -36.14 14.73
CA GLU A 52 20.21 -34.75 15.08
C GLU A 52 20.69 -33.76 14.01
N TRP A 53 21.90 -33.96 13.48
CA TRP A 53 22.43 -33.15 12.39
C TRP A 53 21.53 -33.22 11.14
N ILE A 54 21.11 -34.42 10.74
CA ILE A 54 20.23 -34.61 9.57
C ILE A 54 18.87 -33.95 9.82
N GLU A 55 18.27 -34.13 11.00
CA GLU A 55 16.98 -33.53 11.34
C GLU A 55 17.04 -32.00 11.30
N GLN A 56 18.04 -31.39 11.95
CA GLN A 56 18.26 -29.95 11.90
C GLN A 56 18.42 -29.46 10.46
N ARG A 57 19.21 -30.18 9.66
CA ARG A 57 19.44 -29.82 8.25
C ARG A 57 18.13 -29.82 7.45
N ILE A 58 17.30 -30.85 7.62
CA ILE A 58 15.99 -30.95 6.96
C ILE A 58 15.08 -29.79 7.38
N ILE A 59 15.03 -29.46 8.68
CA ILE A 59 14.18 -28.38 9.19
C ILE A 59 14.63 -27.02 8.65
N ILE A 60 15.94 -26.77 8.59
CA ILE A 60 16.51 -25.54 7.97
C ILE A 60 16.16 -25.45 6.49
N GLU A 61 16.24 -26.56 5.75
CA GLU A 61 15.86 -26.59 4.33
C GLU A 61 14.38 -26.29 4.14
N LYS A 62 13.50 -26.84 4.98
CA LYS A 62 12.06 -26.51 4.98
C LYS A 62 11.82 -25.03 5.29
N LEU A 63 12.53 -24.45 6.27
CA LEU A 63 12.43 -23.01 6.57
C LEU A 63 12.81 -22.17 5.36
N THR A 64 13.92 -22.52 4.72
CA THR A 64 14.41 -21.82 3.53
C THR A 64 13.40 -21.91 2.38
N GLN A 65 12.82 -23.10 2.16
CA GLN A 65 11.76 -23.32 1.17
C GLN A 65 10.52 -22.46 1.44
N SER A 66 10.03 -22.42 2.68
CA SER A 66 8.89 -21.56 3.05
C SER A 66 9.18 -20.07 2.84
N ILE A 67 10.42 -19.63 3.05
CA ILE A 67 10.83 -18.25 2.77
C ILE A 67 10.80 -17.95 1.26
N TYR A 68 11.22 -18.90 0.42
CA TYR A 68 11.11 -18.76 -1.04
C TYR A 68 9.65 -18.67 -1.48
N GLU A 69 8.79 -19.55 -0.98
CA GLU A 69 7.35 -19.52 -1.28
C GLU A 69 6.71 -18.19 -0.85
N LEU A 70 7.05 -17.69 0.33
CA LEU A 70 6.59 -16.38 0.80
C LEU A 70 7.05 -15.25 -0.14
N ASN A 71 8.29 -15.31 -0.64
CA ASN A 71 8.81 -14.31 -1.57
C ASN A 71 8.05 -14.34 -2.92
N GLU A 72 7.72 -15.53 -3.43
CA GLU A 72 6.93 -15.67 -4.65
C GLU A 72 5.52 -15.09 -4.49
N ILE A 73 4.87 -15.35 -3.35
CA ILE A 73 3.56 -14.76 -3.01
C ILE A 73 3.67 -13.22 -3.03
N LEU A 74 4.73 -12.66 -2.44
CA LEU A 74 4.97 -11.22 -2.47
C LEU A 74 5.12 -10.68 -3.89
N PHE A 75 5.88 -11.36 -4.75
CA PHE A 75 6.08 -10.93 -6.14
C PHE A 75 4.78 -10.99 -6.96
N ILE A 76 3.99 -12.04 -6.80
CA ILE A 76 2.68 -12.15 -7.45
C ILE A 76 1.78 -10.99 -7.03
N PHE A 77 1.68 -10.73 -5.72
CA PHE A 77 0.89 -9.64 -5.18
C PHE A 77 1.35 -8.26 -5.70
N ILE A 78 2.66 -8.02 -5.72
CA ILE A 78 3.23 -6.77 -6.26
C ILE A 78 2.88 -6.62 -7.74
N LYS A 79 2.99 -7.70 -8.53
CA LYS A 79 2.66 -7.70 -9.95
C LYS A 79 1.19 -7.37 -10.18
N GLU A 80 0.28 -8.08 -9.49
CA GLU A 80 -1.16 -7.81 -9.54
C GLU A 80 -1.45 -6.34 -9.22
N CYS A 81 -0.82 -5.79 -8.19
CA CYS A 81 -0.97 -4.39 -7.82
C CYS A 81 -0.48 -3.39 -8.89
N TYR A 82 0.52 -3.73 -9.69
CA TYR A 82 1.00 -2.89 -10.79
C TYR A 82 0.10 -2.96 -12.03
N GLU A 83 -0.52 -4.11 -12.28
CA GLU A 83 -1.38 -4.37 -13.44
C GLU A 83 -2.82 -3.83 -13.26
N ILE A 84 -3.18 -3.34 -12.07
CA ILE A 84 -4.50 -2.76 -11.83
C ILE A 84 -4.70 -1.47 -12.60
N GLU A 85 -5.69 -1.50 -13.49
CA GLU A 85 -6.32 -0.30 -14.03
C GLU A 85 -7.25 0.30 -12.97
N PHE A 86 -7.10 1.59 -12.68
CA PHE A 86 -7.90 2.24 -11.65
C PHE A 86 -9.36 2.42 -12.11
N PRO A 87 -10.35 1.85 -11.40
CA PRO A 87 -11.75 1.96 -11.80
C PRO A 87 -12.26 3.41 -11.67
N ASN A 88 -13.38 3.68 -12.33
CA ASN A 88 -13.99 5.01 -12.42
C ASN A 88 -14.95 5.36 -11.27
N THR A 89 -15.22 4.43 -10.37
CA THR A 89 -16.19 4.58 -9.27
C THR A 89 -15.51 4.51 -7.91
N VAL A 90 -16.04 5.26 -6.96
CA VAL A 90 -15.56 5.27 -5.57
C VAL A 90 -15.71 3.89 -4.94
N GLU A 91 -16.85 3.22 -5.13
CA GLU A 91 -17.09 1.91 -4.50
C GLU A 91 -16.08 0.87 -4.98
N SER A 92 -15.76 0.84 -6.27
CA SER A 92 -14.81 -0.13 -6.81
C SER A 92 -13.38 0.10 -6.31
N ILE A 93 -12.93 1.35 -6.16
CA ILE A 93 -11.62 1.63 -5.57
C ILE A 93 -11.59 1.22 -4.09
N GLN A 94 -12.65 1.49 -3.33
CA GLN A 94 -12.75 1.07 -1.93
C GLN A 94 -12.73 -0.45 -1.80
N GLN A 95 -13.41 -1.17 -2.70
CA GLN A 95 -13.37 -2.63 -2.75
C GLN A 95 -11.95 -3.15 -3.00
N ILE A 96 -11.24 -2.61 -3.99
CA ILE A 96 -9.83 -2.98 -4.27
C ILE A 96 -8.95 -2.71 -3.04
N LEU A 97 -9.08 -1.53 -2.42
CA LEU A 97 -8.30 -1.16 -1.23
C LEU A 97 -8.55 -2.14 -0.08
N ASN A 98 -9.81 -2.54 0.15
CA ASN A 98 -10.17 -3.49 1.18
C ASN A 98 -9.63 -4.90 0.88
N GLN A 99 -9.77 -5.37 -0.37
CA GLN A 99 -9.23 -6.66 -0.80
C GLN A 99 -7.71 -6.73 -0.61
N HIS A 100 -7.00 -5.70 -1.05
CA HIS A 100 -5.55 -5.62 -0.90
C HIS A 100 -5.12 -5.53 0.57
N LEU A 101 -5.91 -4.86 1.42
CA LEU A 101 -5.65 -4.81 2.85
C LEU A 101 -5.78 -6.20 3.49
N ILE A 102 -6.77 -6.99 3.06
CA ILE A 102 -6.94 -8.38 3.52
C ILE A 102 -5.73 -9.22 3.10
N GLN A 103 -5.37 -9.21 1.81
CA GLN A 103 -4.20 -9.95 1.29
C GLN A 103 -2.91 -9.57 2.01
N LYS A 104 -2.70 -8.26 2.26
CA LYS A 104 -1.56 -7.75 3.02
C LYS A 104 -1.54 -8.28 4.47
N ASN A 105 -2.70 -8.39 5.11
CA ASN A 105 -2.78 -8.91 6.48
C ASN A 105 -2.52 -10.42 6.52
N GLU A 106 -3.04 -11.19 5.56
CA GLU A 106 -2.75 -12.62 5.42
C GLU A 106 -1.27 -12.87 5.18
N PHE A 107 -0.64 -12.11 4.27
CA PHE A 107 0.80 -12.15 4.03
C PHE A 107 1.60 -11.87 5.30
N ASN A 108 1.22 -10.85 6.07
CA ASN A 108 1.87 -10.50 7.32
C ASN A 108 1.75 -11.63 8.37
N GLN A 109 0.62 -12.33 8.44
CA GLN A 109 0.45 -13.46 9.35
C GLN A 109 1.40 -14.61 8.99
N GLU A 110 1.49 -14.96 7.71
CA GLU A 110 2.41 -16.00 7.23
C GLU A 110 3.88 -15.60 7.45
N LEU A 111 4.24 -14.35 7.19
CA LEU A 111 5.57 -13.82 7.45
C LEU A 111 5.95 -13.97 8.94
N GLN A 112 5.07 -13.56 9.85
CA GLN A 112 5.33 -13.66 11.29
C GLN A 112 5.40 -15.12 11.76
N ARG A 113 4.58 -16.01 11.17
CA ARG A 113 4.63 -17.46 11.45
C ARG A 113 6.00 -18.04 11.08
N ILE A 114 6.49 -17.78 9.87
CA ILE A 114 7.78 -18.29 9.39
C ILE A 114 8.94 -17.67 10.19
N LYS A 115 8.87 -16.38 10.52
CA LYS A 115 9.88 -15.69 11.34
C LYS A 115 9.98 -16.28 12.74
N THR A 116 8.84 -16.50 13.40
CA THR A 116 8.77 -17.12 14.73
C THR A 116 9.33 -18.56 14.71
N TRP A 117 9.01 -19.32 13.66
CA TRP A 117 9.57 -20.65 13.46
C TRP A 117 11.09 -20.63 13.30
N GLY A 118 11.63 -19.70 12.48
CA GLY A 118 13.07 -19.53 12.30
C GLY A 118 13.80 -19.16 13.60
N HIS A 119 13.25 -18.23 14.40
CA HIS A 119 13.81 -17.90 15.71
C HIS A 119 13.77 -19.08 16.68
N SER A 120 12.68 -19.84 16.70
CA SER A 120 12.54 -21.03 17.55
C SER A 120 13.58 -22.09 17.18
N LEU A 121 13.79 -22.31 15.87
CA LEU A 121 14.81 -23.22 15.37
C LEU A 121 16.22 -22.78 15.78
N LEU A 122 16.53 -21.49 15.66
CA LEU A 122 17.81 -20.94 16.09
C LEU A 122 18.04 -21.12 17.60
N CYS A 123 17.00 -20.95 18.41
CA CYS A 123 17.05 -21.22 19.85
C CYS A 123 17.34 -22.70 20.15
N ILE A 124 16.70 -23.63 19.44
CA ILE A 124 16.94 -25.08 19.59
C ILE A 124 18.40 -25.42 19.27
N ILE A 125 18.92 -24.94 18.13
CA ILE A 125 20.32 -25.15 17.72
C ILE A 125 21.29 -24.64 18.79
N HIS A 126 21.01 -23.49 19.42
CA HIS A 126 21.83 -22.96 20.51
C HIS A 126 21.62 -23.65 21.87
N GLN A 127 20.45 -24.24 22.14
CA GLN A 127 20.15 -24.95 23.40
C GLN A 127 20.76 -26.35 23.43
N GLU A 128 20.72 -27.08 22.31
CA GLU A 128 21.39 -28.38 22.17
C GLU A 128 22.91 -28.27 22.42
N TYR A 129 23.50 -27.10 22.15
CA TYR A 129 24.86 -26.77 22.53
C TYR A 129 25.07 -26.69 24.05
N LYS A 130 24.19 -25.99 24.78
CA LYS A 130 24.32 -25.84 26.24
C LYS A 130 24.29 -27.21 26.93
N GLN A 131 23.43 -28.11 26.48
CA GLN A 131 23.29 -29.46 27.04
C GLN A 131 24.45 -30.40 26.66
N SER A 132 25.03 -30.24 25.48
CA SER A 132 26.21 -31.03 25.06
C SER A 132 27.51 -30.55 25.71
N SER A 133 27.61 -29.27 26.05
CA SER A 133 28.77 -28.65 26.72
C SER A 133 28.81 -28.92 28.24
N THR A 134 27.64 -29.03 28.89
CA THR A 134 27.55 -29.40 30.32
C THR A 134 27.99 -30.82 30.63
N SER A 135 28.19 -31.67 29.61
CA SER A 135 28.72 -33.02 29.80
C SER A 135 30.25 -33.06 29.86
N HIS A 136 30.97 -31.96 29.58
CA HIS A 136 32.44 -31.96 29.63
C HIS A 136 33.16 -30.78 30.29
N ASN A 137 32.52 -29.70 30.72
CA ASN A 137 33.21 -28.66 31.50
C ASN A 137 32.42 -28.20 32.73
N ASN A 138 32.52 -28.97 33.82
CA ASN A 138 32.38 -28.43 35.16
C ASN A 138 33.67 -27.66 35.53
N ILE A 139 33.88 -26.51 34.90
CA ILE A 139 34.69 -25.43 35.51
C ILE A 139 33.80 -24.20 35.48
N ILE A 140 33.04 -24.08 36.56
CA ILE A 140 32.24 -22.90 36.89
C ILE A 140 33.23 -21.82 37.30
N ASP A 141 33.64 -20.97 36.36
CA ASP A 141 34.20 -19.67 36.72
C ASP A 141 33.06 -18.67 36.88
N LYS A 142 32.92 -18.17 38.11
CA LYS A 142 31.82 -17.33 38.62
C LYS A 142 31.88 -15.88 38.12
N ASN A 143 32.29 -15.63 36.89
CA ASN A 143 32.33 -14.28 36.33
C ASN A 143 31.46 -14.24 35.07
N ASN A 144 30.46 -13.38 35.12
CA ASN A 144 29.26 -13.31 34.28
C ASN A 144 29.52 -12.81 32.85
N ASP A 145 30.70 -13.11 32.29
CA ASP A 145 31.02 -12.78 30.91
C ASP A 145 30.56 -13.93 30.02
N ILE A 146 29.78 -13.59 29.00
CA ILE A 146 29.30 -14.47 27.94
C ILE A 146 30.56 -15.04 27.26
N GLN A 147 31.09 -16.13 27.81
CA GLN A 147 32.19 -16.88 27.21
C GLN A 147 31.75 -17.24 25.79
N HIS A 148 32.59 -16.89 24.83
CA HIS A 148 32.43 -17.29 23.43
C HIS A 148 32.07 -18.78 23.38
N LEU A 149 30.78 -19.08 23.14
CA LEU A 149 30.32 -20.42 22.81
C LEU A 149 31.06 -20.84 21.55
N VAL A 150 32.12 -21.62 21.69
CA VAL A 150 32.81 -22.22 20.54
C VAL A 150 31.91 -23.35 20.05
N LEU A 151 31.03 -23.02 19.11
CA LEU A 151 30.16 -23.97 18.41
C LEU A 151 31.03 -25.03 17.71
N SER A 152 30.59 -26.29 17.69
CA SER A 152 31.23 -27.27 16.83
C SER A 152 31.08 -26.83 15.36
N PRO A 153 32.04 -27.18 14.46
CA PRO A 153 32.03 -26.68 13.09
C PRO A 153 30.71 -26.96 12.34
N ASP A 154 30.09 -28.11 12.59
CA ASP A 154 28.79 -28.52 12.04
C ASP A 154 27.62 -27.69 12.59
N GLN A 155 27.54 -27.47 13.89
CA GLN A 155 26.49 -26.66 14.51
C GLN A 155 26.61 -25.17 14.13
N SER A 156 27.85 -24.68 13.99
CA SER A 156 28.13 -23.33 13.47
C SER A 156 27.59 -23.14 12.05
N THR A 157 27.68 -24.17 11.20
CA THR A 157 27.13 -24.11 9.84
C THR A 157 25.59 -24.06 9.83
N HIS A 158 24.92 -24.82 10.69
CA HIS A 158 23.47 -24.81 10.83
C HIS A 158 22.93 -23.50 11.41
N ALA A 159 23.56 -23.00 12.47
CA ALA A 159 23.23 -21.69 13.04
C ALA A 159 23.38 -20.59 11.98
N ARG A 160 24.49 -20.58 11.22
CA ARG A 160 24.71 -19.60 10.14
C ARG A 160 23.71 -19.72 9.00
N ALA A 161 23.30 -20.94 8.63
CA ALA A 161 22.27 -21.15 7.61
C ALA A 161 20.91 -20.61 8.09
N CYS A 162 20.53 -20.89 9.34
CA CYS A 162 19.30 -20.39 9.95
C CYS A 162 19.31 -18.85 10.09
N ILE A 163 20.42 -18.25 10.51
CA ILE A 163 20.60 -16.79 10.57
C ILE A 163 20.48 -16.17 9.18
N THR A 164 21.12 -16.77 8.17
CA THR A 164 21.00 -16.30 6.77
C THR A 164 19.55 -16.33 6.30
N ALA A 165 18.80 -17.39 6.64
CA ALA A 165 17.37 -17.49 6.34
C ALA A 165 16.56 -16.38 7.05
N LEU A 166 16.84 -16.11 8.33
CA LEU A 166 16.21 -15.02 9.08
C LEU A 166 16.48 -13.63 8.47
N ILE A 167 17.72 -13.38 8.04
CA ILE A 167 18.07 -12.14 7.32
C ILE A 167 17.29 -12.02 6.01
N HIS A 168 17.04 -13.14 5.31
CA HIS A 168 16.27 -13.12 4.08
C HIS A 168 14.80 -12.76 4.31
N ILE A 169 14.15 -13.34 5.33
CA ILE A 169 12.75 -12.98 5.65
C ILE A 169 12.63 -11.53 6.16
N ASP A 170 13.62 -11.00 6.89
CA ASP A 170 13.66 -9.58 7.27
C ASP A 170 13.72 -8.65 6.04
N ARG A 171 14.47 -9.06 5.00
CA ARG A 171 14.49 -8.31 3.73
C ARG A 171 13.14 -8.34 3.02
N ILE A 172 12.47 -9.49 2.98
CA ILE A 172 11.11 -9.63 2.42
C ILE A 172 10.14 -8.71 3.17
N GLU A 173 10.20 -8.68 4.51
CA GLU A 173 9.38 -7.80 5.36
C GLU A 173 9.58 -6.32 5.02
N SER A 174 10.85 -5.91 4.85
CA SER A 174 11.20 -4.54 4.47
C SER A 174 10.66 -4.18 3.08
N ILE A 175 10.83 -5.05 2.08
CA ILE A 175 10.35 -4.83 0.71
C ILE A 175 8.82 -4.71 0.72
N HIS A 176 8.12 -5.64 1.37
CA HIS A 176 6.66 -5.61 1.50
C HIS A 176 6.17 -4.32 2.18
N THR A 177 6.83 -3.88 3.24
CA THR A 177 6.46 -2.66 3.98
C THR A 177 6.64 -1.40 3.13
N GLN A 178 7.80 -1.28 2.47
CA GLN A 178 8.08 -0.15 1.59
C GLN A 178 7.09 -0.10 0.43
N PHE A 179 6.90 -1.23 -0.26
CA PHE A 179 5.94 -1.34 -1.35
C PHE A 179 4.53 -0.94 -0.90
N TRP A 180 4.05 -1.49 0.22
CA TRP A 180 2.71 -1.22 0.71
C TRP A 180 2.49 0.26 1.03
N SER A 181 3.48 0.94 1.62
CA SER A 181 3.37 2.37 1.94
C SER A 181 3.12 3.22 0.69
N LEU A 182 3.85 2.92 -0.39
CA LEU A 182 3.71 3.59 -1.68
C LEU A 182 2.38 3.22 -2.36
N HIS A 183 2.06 1.92 -2.39
CA HIS A 183 0.85 1.42 -3.03
C HIS A 183 -0.42 1.96 -2.37
N LYS A 184 -0.48 1.96 -1.02
CA LYS A 184 -1.61 2.52 -0.27
C LYS A 184 -1.78 4.01 -0.54
N THR A 185 -0.67 4.76 -0.58
CA THR A 185 -0.70 6.19 -0.91
C THR A 185 -1.26 6.43 -2.30
N ARG A 186 -0.82 5.64 -3.29
CA ARG A 186 -1.34 5.70 -4.67
C ARG A 186 -2.84 5.40 -4.74
N LEU A 187 -3.32 4.36 -4.06
CA LEU A 187 -4.76 4.03 -3.99
C LEU A 187 -5.57 5.14 -3.32
N ASN A 188 -5.07 5.70 -2.22
CA ASN A 188 -5.73 6.80 -1.52
C ASN A 188 -5.83 8.05 -2.41
N HIS A 189 -4.77 8.41 -3.15
CA HIS A 189 -4.83 9.53 -4.08
C HIS A 189 -5.88 9.29 -5.17
N CYS A 190 -5.95 8.07 -5.71
CA CYS A 190 -6.98 7.72 -6.68
C CYS A 190 -8.39 7.83 -6.10
N LEU A 191 -8.59 7.34 -4.87
CA LEU A 191 -9.87 7.43 -4.16
C LEU A 191 -10.31 8.89 -3.95
N ILE A 192 -9.39 9.74 -3.49
CA ILE A 192 -9.64 11.18 -3.30
C ILE A 192 -10.00 11.85 -4.63
N LEU A 193 -9.29 11.51 -5.72
CA LEU A 193 -9.62 12.01 -7.05
C LEU A 193 -11.03 11.60 -7.48
N ARG A 194 -11.45 10.35 -7.24
CA ARG A 194 -12.82 9.91 -7.59
C ARG A 194 -13.89 10.60 -6.75
N HIS A 195 -13.62 10.85 -5.47
CA HIS A 195 -14.52 11.65 -4.64
C HIS A 195 -14.67 13.08 -5.17
N PHE A 196 -13.57 13.71 -5.59
CA PHE A 196 -13.62 15.01 -6.24
C PHE A 196 -14.48 14.97 -7.52
N GLU A 197 -14.25 13.99 -8.40
CA GLU A 197 -15.00 13.84 -9.65
C GLU A 197 -16.50 13.57 -9.41
N GLN A 198 -16.83 12.80 -8.38
CA GLN A 198 -18.23 12.55 -8.00
C GLN A 198 -18.90 13.82 -7.50
N ARG A 199 -18.26 14.56 -6.58
CA ARG A 199 -18.78 15.85 -6.07
C ARG A 199 -18.93 16.87 -7.19
N PHE A 200 -18.00 16.89 -8.13
CA PHE A 200 -18.11 17.73 -9.34
C PHE A 200 -19.38 17.40 -10.13
N LYS A 201 -19.63 16.11 -10.42
CA LYS A 201 -20.85 15.69 -11.14
C LYS A 201 -22.13 16.06 -10.39
N GLU A 202 -22.15 15.92 -9.07
CA GLU A 202 -23.30 16.30 -8.24
C GLU A 202 -23.60 17.81 -8.35
N ILE A 203 -22.57 18.66 -8.23
CA ILE A 203 -22.73 20.12 -8.39
C ILE A 203 -23.13 20.48 -9.82
N GLN A 204 -22.53 19.85 -10.82
CA GLN A 204 -22.85 20.06 -12.24
C GLN A 204 -24.33 19.79 -12.53
N ILE A 205 -24.87 18.67 -12.03
CA ILE A 205 -26.29 18.33 -12.18
C ILE A 205 -27.17 19.41 -11.54
N ILE A 206 -26.84 19.87 -10.33
CA ILE A 206 -27.61 20.91 -9.64
C ILE A 206 -27.53 22.24 -10.38
N PHE A 207 -26.36 22.62 -10.90
CA PHE A 207 -26.21 23.82 -11.72
C PHE A 207 -27.07 23.77 -12.99
N ILE A 208 -27.12 22.63 -13.67
CA ILE A 208 -28.00 22.43 -14.84
C ILE A 208 -29.48 22.54 -14.44
N GLN A 209 -29.87 21.93 -13.31
CA GLN A 209 -31.24 22.03 -12.79
C GLN A 209 -31.63 23.48 -12.48
N LEU A 210 -30.80 24.21 -11.73
CA LEU A 210 -31.04 25.61 -11.40
C LEU A 210 -31.09 26.50 -12.66
N TYR A 211 -30.23 26.22 -13.64
CA TYR A 211 -30.25 26.92 -14.93
C TYR A 211 -31.57 26.71 -15.67
N ASN A 212 -32.08 25.48 -15.71
CA ASN A 212 -33.36 25.17 -16.32
C ASN A 212 -34.53 25.79 -15.54
N GLU A 213 -34.49 25.77 -14.21
CA GLU A 213 -35.48 26.46 -13.37
C GLU A 213 -35.53 27.97 -13.69
N ILE A 214 -34.38 28.63 -13.88
CA ILE A 214 -34.34 30.05 -14.29
C ILE A 214 -34.98 30.26 -15.68
N ILE A 215 -34.72 29.37 -16.64
CA ILE A 215 -35.30 29.46 -17.99
C ILE A 215 -36.82 29.26 -17.95
N GLU A 216 -37.30 28.27 -17.20
CA GLU A 216 -38.72 27.92 -17.09
C GLU A 216 -39.55 28.99 -16.36
N LEU A 217 -38.91 29.88 -15.59
CA LEU A 217 -39.60 31.04 -15.03
C LEU A 217 -40.25 31.86 -16.15
N PRO A 218 -41.55 32.19 -16.02
CA PRO A 218 -42.30 32.82 -17.09
C PRO A 218 -41.67 34.16 -17.48
N ASP A 219 -41.33 34.29 -18.76
CA ASP A 219 -40.99 35.57 -19.36
C ASP A 219 -42.26 36.40 -19.46
N ILE A 220 -42.42 37.32 -18.50
CA ILE A 220 -43.53 38.27 -18.53
C ILE A 220 -43.27 39.21 -19.72
N ASN A 221 -43.88 38.91 -20.86
CA ASN A 221 -43.59 39.58 -22.13
C ASN A 221 -44.12 41.03 -22.13
N ILE A 222 -43.20 41.99 -22.29
CA ILE A 222 -43.47 43.44 -22.40
C ILE A 222 -44.51 43.74 -23.50
N ASN A 223 -44.58 42.94 -24.56
CA ASN A 223 -45.51 43.18 -25.68
C ASN A 223 -46.97 42.83 -25.36
N LEU A 224 -47.24 41.97 -24.38
CA LEU A 224 -48.61 41.78 -23.87
C LEU A 224 -49.03 42.95 -22.95
N PHE A 225 -48.06 43.58 -22.27
CA PHE A 225 -48.28 44.71 -21.37
C PHE A 225 -48.73 45.99 -22.08
N LEU A 226 -48.13 46.30 -23.24
CA LEU A 226 -48.47 47.51 -23.99
C LEU A 226 -49.84 47.43 -24.69
N PHE A 227 -50.38 46.23 -24.91
CA PHE A 227 -51.67 46.04 -25.59
C PHE A 227 -52.85 45.94 -24.61
N ASP A 228 -52.65 45.38 -23.41
CA ASP A 228 -53.71 45.19 -22.40
C ASP A 228 -53.92 46.39 -21.45
N SER A 229 -53.05 47.39 -21.44
CA SER A 229 -53.17 48.61 -20.62
C SER A 229 -54.39 49.49 -20.94
N CYS A 230 -55.21 49.13 -21.94
CA CYS A 230 -56.45 49.83 -22.29
C CYS A 230 -57.70 49.31 -21.54
N GLN A 231 -57.61 48.33 -20.61
CA GLN A 231 -58.79 47.80 -19.89
C GLN A 231 -58.58 47.60 -18.37
N PHE A 232 -59.22 48.48 -17.59
CA PHE A 232 -59.70 48.34 -16.19
C PHE A 232 -58.70 48.00 -15.04
N ASP A 233 -58.77 48.82 -13.98
CA ASP A 233 -57.93 48.83 -12.77
C ASP A 233 -57.78 47.49 -12.01
N ASN A 234 -58.71 46.54 -12.19
CA ASN A 234 -58.65 45.23 -11.52
C ASN A 234 -57.65 44.24 -12.15
N LYS A 235 -57.31 44.37 -13.45
CA LYS A 235 -56.30 43.49 -14.09
C LYS A 235 -54.89 43.88 -13.69
N ASN A 236 -54.60 45.18 -13.56
CA ASN A 236 -53.29 45.70 -13.15
C ASN A 236 -52.82 45.20 -11.78
N ASN A 237 -53.74 45.04 -10.81
CA ASN A 237 -53.38 44.49 -9.49
C ASN A 237 -52.96 43.02 -9.56
N ASN A 238 -53.67 42.17 -10.33
CA ASN A 238 -53.29 40.77 -10.54
C ASN A 238 -51.94 40.62 -11.27
N HIS A 239 -51.60 41.55 -12.17
CA HIS A 239 -50.32 41.52 -12.88
C HIS A 239 -49.15 41.93 -11.98
N LYS A 240 -49.33 42.97 -11.16
CA LYS A 240 -48.33 43.41 -10.19
C LYS A 240 -48.07 42.32 -9.14
N GLU A 241 -49.13 41.64 -8.68
CA GLU A 241 -49.02 40.52 -7.76
C GLU A 241 -48.29 39.33 -8.39
N LYS A 242 -48.52 39.02 -9.67
CA LYS A 242 -47.74 38.00 -10.40
C LYS A 242 -46.27 38.38 -10.57
N ILE A 243 -45.95 39.64 -10.88
CA ILE A 243 -44.55 40.11 -10.96
C ILE A 243 -43.88 39.96 -9.60
N ASP A 244 -44.54 40.36 -8.52
CA ASP A 244 -44.01 40.25 -7.15
C ASP A 244 -43.84 38.77 -6.73
N GLN A 245 -44.76 37.89 -7.12
CA GLN A 245 -44.61 36.43 -6.93
C GLN A 245 -43.39 35.88 -7.68
N THR A 246 -43.20 36.24 -8.95
CA THR A 246 -42.04 35.81 -9.74
C THR A 246 -40.72 36.37 -9.19
N LEU A 247 -40.72 37.61 -8.68
CA LEU A 247 -39.55 38.20 -8.02
C LEU A 247 -39.18 37.46 -6.73
N ASN A 248 -40.17 37.09 -5.91
CA ASN A 248 -39.93 36.29 -4.71
C ASN A 248 -39.36 34.90 -5.06
N GLN A 249 -39.85 34.27 -6.13
CA GLN A 249 -39.29 33.00 -6.65
C GLN A 249 -37.84 33.19 -7.12
N LEU A 250 -37.53 34.30 -7.78
CA LEU A 250 -36.17 34.67 -8.17
C LEU A 250 -35.23 34.93 -6.99
N ASP A 251 -35.74 35.48 -5.89
CA ASP A 251 -34.97 35.67 -4.67
C ASP A 251 -34.63 34.33 -4.01
N ASP A 252 -35.58 33.40 -3.93
CA ASP A 252 -35.35 32.03 -3.44
C ASP A 252 -34.32 31.28 -4.31
N LEU A 253 -34.50 31.33 -5.64
CA LEU A 253 -33.54 30.76 -6.59
C LEU A 253 -32.15 31.39 -6.46
N SER A 254 -32.08 32.70 -6.26
CA SER A 254 -30.81 33.41 -6.06
C SER A 254 -30.10 32.91 -4.80
N GLN A 255 -30.82 32.71 -3.70
CA GLN A 255 -30.24 32.19 -2.46
C GLN A 255 -29.74 30.74 -2.63
N ARG A 256 -30.50 29.89 -3.33
CA ARG A 256 -30.08 28.52 -3.67
C ARG A 256 -28.82 28.52 -4.54
N ILE A 257 -28.77 29.38 -5.56
CA ILE A 257 -27.61 29.54 -6.44
C ILE A 257 -26.38 30.01 -5.65
N GLN A 258 -26.50 31.02 -4.79
CA GLN A 258 -25.38 31.49 -3.97
C GLN A 258 -24.84 30.40 -3.05
N THR A 259 -25.72 29.59 -2.45
CA THR A 259 -25.32 28.45 -1.62
C THR A 259 -24.52 27.43 -2.44
N MET A 260 -25.00 27.09 -3.64
CA MET A 260 -24.31 26.14 -4.52
C MET A 260 -23.00 26.70 -5.09
N ILE A 261 -22.92 28.00 -5.33
CA ILE A 261 -21.66 28.67 -5.71
C ILE A 261 -20.63 28.56 -4.59
N SER A 262 -21.03 28.72 -3.33
CA SER A 262 -20.14 28.50 -2.18
C SER A 262 -19.59 27.08 -2.17
N HIS A 263 -20.45 26.07 -2.40
CA HIS A 263 -20.01 24.67 -2.51
C HIS A 263 -19.06 24.43 -3.70
N ALA A 264 -19.34 25.04 -4.85
CA ALA A 264 -18.48 24.93 -6.03
C ALA A 264 -17.10 25.58 -5.79
N ASN A 265 -17.04 26.76 -5.16
CA ASN A 265 -15.79 27.41 -4.80
C ASN A 265 -15.00 26.57 -3.79
N GLN A 266 -15.67 25.97 -2.80
CA GLN A 266 -15.02 25.05 -1.88
C GLN A 266 -14.43 23.85 -2.61
N LEU A 267 -15.20 23.19 -3.48
CA LEU A 267 -14.71 22.06 -4.27
C LEU A 267 -13.54 22.48 -5.18
N ALA A 268 -13.58 23.67 -5.77
CA ALA A 268 -12.50 24.21 -6.58
C ALA A 268 -11.22 24.48 -5.76
N ASN A 269 -11.35 24.89 -4.50
CA ASN A 269 -10.22 25.04 -3.58
C ASN A 269 -9.67 23.69 -3.14
N ASP A 270 -10.55 22.73 -2.81
CA ASP A 270 -10.18 21.34 -2.53
C ASP A 270 -9.36 20.79 -3.71
N GLY A 271 -9.82 20.99 -4.95
CA GLY A 271 -9.10 20.60 -6.16
C GLY A 271 -7.69 21.19 -6.26
N LEU A 272 -7.49 22.48 -5.94
CA LEU A 272 -6.17 23.10 -5.91
C LEU A 272 -5.26 22.49 -4.85
N THR A 273 -5.78 22.23 -3.65
CA THR A 273 -5.00 21.57 -2.60
C THR A 273 -4.55 20.18 -3.04
N LEU A 274 -5.42 19.43 -3.72
CA LEU A 274 -5.08 18.12 -4.28
C LEU A 274 -3.99 18.21 -5.35
N ILE A 275 -4.02 19.20 -6.24
CA ILE A 275 -2.95 19.41 -7.23
C ILE A 275 -1.61 19.72 -6.54
N MET A 276 -1.63 20.54 -5.48
CA MET A 276 -0.42 20.89 -4.72
C MET A 276 0.15 19.71 -3.92
N GLU A 277 -0.70 18.89 -3.33
CA GLU A 277 -0.30 17.71 -2.54
C GLU A 277 0.12 16.53 -3.42
N GLN A 278 -0.50 16.37 -4.59
CA GLN A 278 -0.30 15.23 -5.49
C GLN A 278 0.64 15.51 -6.66
N GLN A 279 1.62 16.41 -6.51
CA GLN A 279 2.59 16.82 -7.55
C GLN A 279 3.27 15.66 -8.32
N THR A 280 3.25 14.44 -7.78
CA THR A 280 3.82 13.23 -8.39
C THR A 280 2.91 12.52 -9.41
N ILE A 281 1.63 12.89 -9.54
CA ILE A 281 0.67 12.22 -10.45
C ILE A 281 0.26 13.22 -11.54
N SER A 282 0.87 13.13 -12.73
CA SER A 282 0.53 14.04 -13.85
C SER A 282 -0.97 14.05 -14.18
N TYR A 283 -1.64 12.91 -13.97
CA TYR A 283 -3.06 12.72 -14.24
C TYR A 283 -4.00 13.57 -13.36
N SER A 284 -3.56 14.02 -12.18
CA SER A 284 -4.41 14.83 -11.29
C SER A 284 -4.66 16.22 -11.89
N ASN A 285 -3.63 16.87 -12.44
CA ASN A 285 -3.76 18.18 -13.08
C ASN A 285 -4.63 18.10 -14.35
N ASP A 286 -4.40 17.07 -15.18
CA ASP A 286 -5.14 16.86 -16.43
C ASP A 286 -6.64 16.59 -16.20
N SER A 287 -7.02 16.06 -15.04
CA SER A 287 -8.41 15.75 -14.70
C SER A 287 -9.11 16.82 -13.87
N ILE A 288 -8.40 17.44 -12.91
CA ILE A 288 -8.97 18.38 -11.93
C ILE A 288 -9.15 19.77 -12.55
N GLU A 289 -8.13 20.29 -13.23
CA GLU A 289 -8.15 21.66 -13.76
C GLU A 289 -9.28 21.92 -14.76
N PRO A 290 -9.55 21.06 -15.77
CA PRO A 290 -10.67 21.30 -16.68
C PRO A 290 -12.02 21.31 -15.95
N LYS A 291 -12.21 20.46 -14.93
CA LYS A 291 -13.45 20.43 -14.12
C LYS A 291 -13.60 21.70 -13.28
N ARG A 292 -12.50 22.23 -12.74
CA ARG A 292 -12.46 23.52 -12.05
C ARG A 292 -12.90 24.65 -12.97
N GLN A 293 -12.32 24.71 -14.17
CA GLN A 293 -12.67 25.74 -15.16
C GLN A 293 -14.14 25.63 -15.57
N GLU A 294 -14.65 24.41 -15.76
CA GLU A 294 -16.05 24.19 -16.09
C GLU A 294 -17.01 24.68 -15.00
N LEU A 295 -16.69 24.46 -13.71
CA LEU A 295 -17.47 25.02 -12.59
C LEU A 295 -17.48 26.55 -12.60
N GLU A 296 -16.35 27.18 -12.90
CA GLU A 296 -16.25 28.64 -13.00
C GLU A 296 -17.12 29.19 -14.14
N ASP A 297 -17.12 28.53 -15.29
CA ASP A 297 -17.91 28.95 -16.45
C ASP A 297 -19.42 28.75 -16.21
N MET A 298 -19.83 27.61 -15.62
CA MET A 298 -21.22 27.37 -15.21
C MET A 298 -21.69 28.40 -14.18
N LYS A 299 -20.86 28.75 -13.19
CA LYS A 299 -21.15 29.78 -12.20
C LYS A 299 -21.43 31.13 -12.87
N LYS A 300 -20.53 31.59 -13.75
CA LYS A 300 -20.70 32.87 -14.46
C LYS A 300 -22.01 32.89 -15.23
N LYS A 301 -22.29 31.81 -15.97
CA LYS A 301 -23.51 31.70 -16.77
C LYS A 301 -24.79 31.76 -15.93
N LEU A 302 -24.80 31.11 -14.75
CA LEU A 302 -25.94 31.17 -13.82
C LEU A 302 -26.15 32.57 -13.26
N ILE A 303 -25.08 33.26 -12.86
CA ILE A 303 -25.14 34.64 -12.34
C ILE A 303 -25.66 35.59 -13.43
N GLU A 304 -25.12 35.50 -14.64
CA GLU A 304 -25.54 36.35 -15.76
C GLU A 304 -27.04 36.18 -16.07
N GLN A 305 -27.51 34.94 -16.14
CA GLN A 305 -28.92 34.65 -16.43
C GLN A 305 -29.89 35.13 -15.34
N ILE A 306 -29.53 34.94 -14.05
CA ILE A 306 -30.42 35.37 -12.98
C ILE A 306 -30.48 36.90 -12.87
N ASP A 307 -29.35 37.58 -13.09
CA ASP A 307 -29.28 39.04 -13.07
C ASP A 307 -30.04 39.66 -14.26
N GLU A 308 -29.94 39.06 -15.44
CA GLU A 308 -30.70 39.46 -16.63
C GLU A 308 -32.22 39.32 -16.41
N LYS A 309 -32.69 38.15 -15.95
CA LYS A 309 -34.12 37.93 -15.63
C LYS A 309 -34.62 38.92 -14.57
N ARG A 310 -33.84 39.13 -13.50
CA ARG A 310 -34.16 40.08 -12.43
C ARG A 310 -34.23 41.52 -12.94
N HIS A 311 -33.32 41.91 -13.85
CA HIS A 311 -33.33 43.23 -14.47
C HIS A 311 -34.59 43.45 -15.31
N ASN A 312 -34.93 42.50 -16.18
CA ASN A 312 -36.11 42.57 -17.06
C ASN A 312 -37.42 42.68 -16.27
N LEU A 313 -37.57 41.93 -15.18
CA LEU A 313 -38.76 42.02 -14.32
C LEU A 313 -38.87 43.33 -13.55
N LYS A 314 -37.74 43.93 -13.15
CA LYS A 314 -37.73 45.26 -12.52
C LYS A 314 -38.13 46.36 -13.50
N LEU A 315 -37.72 46.27 -14.76
CA LEU A 315 -38.14 47.20 -15.80
C LEU A 315 -39.65 47.17 -16.04
N LEU A 316 -40.29 46.00 -15.94
CA LEU A 316 -41.75 45.83 -16.07
C LEU A 316 -42.56 46.45 -14.91
N LYS A 317 -41.90 46.82 -13.81
CA LYS A 317 -42.55 47.42 -12.63
C LYS A 317 -42.51 48.96 -12.65
N LEU A 318 -41.63 49.56 -13.46
CA LEU A 318 -41.53 51.00 -13.71
C LEU A 318 -42.56 51.41 -14.76
#